data_AF-A0A9W4L3V5-F1
#
_entry.id   AF-A0A9W4L3V5-F1
#
_cell.length_a   1.000
_cell.length_b   1.000
_cell.length_c   1.000
_cell.angle_alpha   90.00
_cell.angle_beta   90.00
_cell.angle_gamma   90.00
#
_symmetry.space_group_name_H-M   'P 1'
#
loop_
_entity.id
_entity.type
_entity.pdbx_description
1 polymer ?
#
loop_
_entity_poly.entity_id
_entity_poly.type
_entity_poly.pdbx_seq_one_letter_code
_entity_poly.pdbx_strand_id
1 'polypeptide(L)' 'MKQVASVVEEGKLRPLVDPNKFTFEEVSKAHEYLESGKAMGKIILRNNW' A
#
# COMPACT_ATOMS: atom_id res chain seq x y z
N MET A 1 -9.96 15.02 -0.79
CA MET A 1 -8.82 14.23 -0.29
C MET A 1 -7.90 14.98 0.70
N LYS A 2 -8.01 16.30 0.91
CA LYS A 2 -7.12 17.04 1.81
C LYS A 2 -7.26 16.70 3.31
N GLN A 3 -8.48 16.44 3.78
CA GLN A 3 -8.73 16.23 5.21
C GLN A 3 -8.12 14.92 5.75
N VAL A 4 -8.15 13.84 4.96
CA VAL A 4 -7.57 12.55 5.39
C VAL A 4 -6.05 12.64 5.47
N ALA A 5 -5.40 13.38 4.55
CA ALA A 5 -3.96 13.59 4.58
C ALA A 5 -3.53 14.30 5.87
N SER A 6 -4.22 15.37 6.27
CA SER A 6 -3.91 16.09 7.52
C SER A 6 -4.01 15.20 8.77
N VAL A 7 -5.02 14.31 8.84
CA VAL A 7 -5.16 13.37 9.97
C VAL A 7 -4.03 12.33 10.00
N VAL A 8 -3.50 11.93 8.84
CA VAL A 8 -2.32 11.05 8.74
C VAL A 8 -1.05 11.80 9.16
N GLU A 9 -0.87 13.04 8.68
CA GLU A 9 0.27 13.90 9.00
C GLU A 9 0.32 14.24 10.51
N GLU A 10 -0.83 14.49 11.12
CA GLU A 10 -0.98 14.69 12.57
C GLU A 10 -0.77 13.40 13.39
N GLY A 11 -0.52 12.26 12.74
CA GLY A 11 -0.27 10.97 13.39
C GLY A 11 -1.51 10.30 14.01
N LYS A 12 -2.69 10.89 13.80
CA LYS A 12 -3.99 10.41 14.32
C LYS A 12 -4.54 9.22 13.54
N LEU A 13 -4.12 9.05 12.28
CA LEU A 13 -4.42 7.89 11.46
C LEU A 13 -3.12 7.25 10.97
N ARG A 14 -2.87 6.01 11.37
CA ARG A 14 -1.74 5.21 10.87
C ARG A 14 -2.29 4.14 9.92
N PRO A 15 -2.03 4.23 8.60
CA PRO A 15 -2.46 3.19 7.68
C PRO A 15 -1.76 1.87 8.02
N LEU A 16 -2.53 0.78 8.07
CA LEU A 16 -1.96 -0.55 8.09
C LEU A 16 -1.35 -0.82 6.71
N VAL A 17 -0.06 -1.14 6.69
CA VAL A 17 0.70 -1.40 5.48
C VAL A 17 1.04 -2.89 5.43
N ASP A 18 0.86 -3.48 4.26
CA ASP A 18 1.26 -4.87 4.03
C ASP A 18 2.79 -4.98 4.05
N PRO A 19 3.35 -6.02 4.72
CA PRO A 19 4.80 -6.20 4.75
C PRO A 19 5.40 -6.51 3.37
N ASN A 20 4.62 -7.09 2.46
CA ASN A 20 5.06 -7.40 1.10
C ASN A 20 5.10 -6.12 0.26
N LYS A 21 6.18 -5.99 -0.50
CA LYS A 21 6.43 -4.87 -1.41
C LYS A 21 6.68 -5.44 -2.79
N PHE A 22 6.14 -4.77 -3.80
CA PHE A 22 6.31 -5.14 -5.20
C PHE A 22 6.96 -3.98 -5.93
N THR A 23 7.76 -4.25 -6.96
CA THR A 23 8.19 -3.18 -7.86
C THR A 23 7.06 -2.81 -8.83
N PHE A 24 7.18 -1.70 -9.55
CA PHE A 24 6.24 -1.37 -10.63
C PHE A 24 6.22 -2.44 -11.74
N GLU A 25 7.35 -3.10 -12.00
CA GLU A 25 7.43 -4.23 -12.94
C GLU A 25 6.61 -5.44 -12.46
N GLU A 26 6.37 -5.54 -11.14
CA GLU A 26 5.62 -6.62 -10.49
C GLU A 26 4.16 -6.27 -10.19
N VAL A 27 3.63 -5.18 -10.77
CA VAL A 27 2.26 -4.70 -10.48
C VAL A 27 1.20 -5.78 -10.70
N SER A 28 1.34 -6.63 -11.72
CA SER A 28 0.40 -7.75 -11.95
C SER A 28 0.41 -8.74 -10.78
N LYS A 29 1.59 -9.10 -10.26
CA LYS A 29 1.71 -9.99 -9.09
C LYS A 29 1.10 -9.36 -7.83
N ALA A 30 1.23 -8.04 -7.67
CA ALA A 30 0.63 -7.31 -6.56
C ALA A 30 -0.90 -7.41 -6.59
N HIS A 31 -1.50 -7.32 -7.78
CA HIS A 31 -2.94 -7.51 -7.96
C HIS A 31 -3.38 -8.95 -7.70
N GLU A 32 -2.68 -9.95 -8.23
CA GLU A 32 -2.96 -11.37 -7.95
C GLU A 32 -2.88 -11.66 -6.44
N TYR A 33 -1.87 -11.12 -5.75
CA TYR A 33 -1.73 -11.26 -4.30
C TYR A 33 -2.91 -10.65 -3.53
N LEU A 34 -3.37 -9.46 -3.94
CA LEU A 34 -4.54 -8.80 -3.37
C LEU A 34 -5.82 -9.62 -3.60
N GLU A 35 -6.04 -10.09 -4.82
CA GLU A 35 -7.20 -10.91 -5.21
C GLU A 35 -7.23 -12.26 -4.50
N SER A 36 -6.06 -12.80 -4.13
CA SER A 36 -5.97 -14.03 -3.35
C SER A 36 -6.47 -13.91 -1.90
N GLY A 37 -6.75 -12.68 -1.42
CA GLY A 37 -7.20 -12.41 -0.05
C GLY A 37 -6.10 -12.52 1.01
N LYS A 38 -4.84 -12.71 0.61
CA LYS A 38 -3.70 -12.82 1.53
C LYS A 38 -3.16 -11.46 1.99
N ALA A 39 -3.48 -10.39 1.27
CA ALA A 39 -3.00 -9.05 1.57
C ALA A 39 -3.65 -8.48 2.84
N MET A 40 -2.84 -7.85 3.68
CA MET A 40 -3.23 -7.20 4.93
C MET A 40 -2.87 -5.72 4.89
N GLY A 41 -3.89 -4.86 4.71
CA GLY A 41 -3.70 -3.42 4.64
C GLY A 41 -3.31 -2.93 3.24
N LYS A 42 -2.55 -1.83 3.18
CA LYS A 42 -2.14 -1.19 1.91
C LYS A 42 -0.91 -1.87 1.33
N ILE A 43 -1.00 -2.31 0.08
CA ILE A 43 0.14 -2.80 -0.70
C ILE A 43 0.97 -1.61 -1.21
N ILE A 44 2.29 -1.71 -1.12
CA ILE A 44 3.22 -0.68 -1.58
C ILE A 44 3.91 -1.11 -2.87
N LEU A 45 3.89 -0.22 -3.86
CA LEU A 45 4.68 -0.35 -5.08
C LEU A 45 5.92 0.53 -4.99
N ARG A 46 7.09 -0.03 -5.32
CA ARG A 46 8.36 0.66 -5.36
C ARG A 46 8.77 0.95 -6.80
N ASN A 47 9.18 2.18 -7.06
CA ASN A 47 9.87 2.56 -8.28
C ASN A 47 11.39 2.39 -8.11
N ASN A 48 12.07 1.80 -9.09
CA ASN A 48 13.49 1.45 -9.04
C ASN A 48 14.38 2.29 -9.98
N TRP A 49 13.87 3.37 -10.56
CA TRP A 49 14.66 4.29 -11.41
C TRP A 49 15.48 5.28 -10.59
#